data_AF-A8MVS5-F1
#
_entry.id   AF-A8MVS5-F1
#
_cell.length_a   1.000
_cell.length_b   1.000
_cell.length_c   1.000
_cell.angle_alpha   90.00
_cell.angle_beta   90.00
_cell.angle_gamma   90.00
#
_symmetry.space_group_name_H-M   'P 1'
#
loop_
_entity.id
_entity.type
_entity.pdbx_description
1 polymer ?
#
loop_
_entity_poly.entity_id
_entity_poly.type
_entity_poly.pdbx_seq_one_letter_code
_entity_poly.pdbx_strand_id
1 'polypeptide(L)'
;MPWTILLFAAGSLAIPAPSIRLVPPYPSSQEDPIHIACMAPGNFPGANFTLYRGGQVVQLLQAPTDQRGVTFNLSGGSSKAPGGPFHCQYGVLGELNQSQLSDLSEPVNVSFPVPTWILVLSLSLAGALFLLAGLVAVALVVRKVKLRNLQKKRDRESCWAQINFDSTDMSFDNSLFTVSAKTMPEEDPATLDDHSGTTATPSNSRTRKRPTSTSSSPETPEFSTFRACQ
;
A
#
# COMPACT_ATOMS: atom_id res chain seq x y z
N MET A 1 55.20 -30.33 56.80
CA MET A 1 56.08 -30.68 55.66
C MET A 1 55.27 -30.47 54.39
N PRO A 2 55.69 -29.58 53.47
CA PRO A 2 54.81 -29.07 52.42
C PRO A 2 54.61 -30.07 51.28
N TRP A 3 53.35 -30.25 50.88
CA TRP A 3 52.94 -30.90 49.64
C TRP A 3 53.52 -30.10 48.46
N THR A 4 54.27 -30.76 47.57
CA THR A 4 54.75 -30.14 46.32
C THR A 4 53.73 -30.41 45.22
N ILE A 5 53.06 -29.36 44.73
CA ILE A 5 52.10 -29.49 43.62
C ILE A 5 52.90 -29.62 42.32
N LEU A 6 53.07 -30.85 41.83
CA LEU A 6 53.60 -31.11 40.49
C LEU A 6 52.49 -30.93 39.44
N LEU A 7 52.44 -29.73 38.84
CA LEU A 7 51.64 -29.47 37.65
C LEU A 7 52.34 -30.07 36.42
N PHE A 8 51.96 -31.29 36.06
CA PHE A 8 52.32 -31.86 34.76
C PHE A 8 51.52 -31.17 33.66
N ALA A 9 52.12 -30.17 33.03
CA ALA A 9 51.65 -29.66 31.75
C ALA A 9 51.89 -30.73 30.67
N ALA A 10 50.89 -31.59 30.46
CA ALA A 10 50.85 -32.52 29.35
C ALA A 10 50.61 -31.75 28.04
N GLY A 11 51.67 -31.08 27.55
CA GLY A 11 51.68 -30.42 26.26
C GLY A 11 51.48 -31.43 25.15
N SER A 12 50.25 -31.54 24.66
CA SER A 12 49.90 -32.40 23.54
C SER A 12 50.74 -32.01 22.31
N LEU A 13 51.29 -32.99 21.60
CA LEU A 13 51.89 -32.77 20.26
C LEU A 13 50.78 -32.51 19.23
N ALA A 14 50.01 -31.43 19.43
CA ALA A 14 49.02 -30.96 18.48
C ALA A 14 49.75 -30.16 17.38
N ILE A 15 49.66 -30.63 16.14
CA ILE A 15 50.24 -29.93 15.00
C ILE A 15 49.36 -28.69 14.71
N PRO A 16 49.90 -27.47 14.82
CA PRO A 16 49.11 -26.24 14.79
C PRO A 16 48.37 -26.04 13.47
N ALA A 17 47.14 -25.52 13.55
CA ALA A 17 46.27 -25.27 12.41
C ALA A 17 46.92 -24.39 11.32
N PRO A 18 46.67 -24.67 10.02
CA PRO A 18 47.15 -23.82 8.94
C PRO A 18 46.32 -22.54 8.84
N SER A 19 46.94 -21.50 8.30
CA SER A 19 46.23 -20.29 7.88
C SER A 19 45.62 -20.51 6.49
N ILE A 20 44.38 -20.04 6.29
CA ILE A 20 43.66 -20.09 5.01
C ILE A 20 43.21 -18.67 4.63
N ARG A 21 43.25 -18.34 3.33
CA ARG A 21 42.77 -17.05 2.81
C ARG A 21 42.46 -17.10 1.33
N LEU A 22 41.53 -16.26 0.89
CA LEU A 22 41.34 -15.96 -0.53
C LEU A 22 42.48 -15.07 -1.03
N VAL A 23 42.98 -15.37 -2.21
CA VAL A 23 44.01 -14.57 -2.90
C VAL A 23 43.46 -14.02 -4.23
N PRO A 24 43.94 -12.85 -4.70
CA PRO A 24 43.52 -12.31 -6.00
C PRO A 24 43.84 -13.26 -7.18
N PRO A 25 43.04 -13.25 -8.26
CA PRO A 25 41.82 -12.47 -8.44
C PRO A 25 40.66 -12.98 -7.56
N TYR A 26 39.92 -12.04 -6.96
CA TYR A 26 38.70 -12.37 -6.21
C TYR A 26 37.54 -12.63 -7.19
N PRO A 27 36.72 -13.68 -6.97
CA PRO A 27 35.66 -14.04 -7.89
C PRO A 27 34.52 -13.02 -7.85
N SER A 28 34.02 -12.63 -9.03
CA SER A 28 32.87 -11.72 -9.18
C SER A 28 31.55 -12.46 -9.38
N SER A 29 31.62 -13.72 -9.83
CA SER A 29 30.53 -14.62 -10.16
C SER A 29 30.82 -16.06 -9.69
N GLN A 30 29.84 -16.96 -9.76
CA GLN A 30 30.00 -18.37 -9.36
C GLN A 30 30.84 -19.18 -10.38
N GLU A 31 30.95 -18.64 -11.59
CA GLU A 31 31.67 -19.17 -12.74
C GLU A 31 33.16 -18.78 -12.72
N ASP A 32 33.53 -17.72 -12.00
CA ASP A 32 34.92 -17.28 -11.87
C ASP A 32 35.78 -18.31 -11.09
N PRO A 33 37.08 -18.43 -11.42
CA PRO A 33 38.00 -19.26 -10.66
C PRO A 33 38.18 -18.71 -9.24
N ILE A 34 38.22 -19.62 -8.27
CA ILE A 34 38.42 -19.28 -6.85
C ILE A 34 39.82 -19.75 -6.44
N HIS A 35 40.66 -18.80 -6.03
CA HIS A 35 42.02 -19.05 -5.58
C HIS A 35 42.10 -18.99 -4.04
N ILE A 36 42.38 -20.14 -3.41
CA ILE A 36 42.47 -20.27 -1.95
C ILE A 36 43.90 -20.65 -1.58
N ALA A 37 44.61 -19.75 -0.91
CA ALA A 37 45.94 -20.05 -0.37
C ALA A 37 45.81 -20.66 1.03
N CYS A 38 46.54 -21.74 1.27
CA CYS A 38 46.69 -22.36 2.57
C CYS A 38 48.18 -22.50 2.92
N MET A 39 48.55 -22.16 4.15
CA MET A 39 49.95 -22.16 4.61
C MET A 39 50.06 -22.73 6.02
N ALA A 40 50.98 -23.68 6.20
CA ALA A 40 51.33 -24.23 7.51
C ALA A 40 52.17 -23.21 8.30
N PRO A 41 51.88 -23.00 9.60
CA PRO A 41 52.76 -22.22 10.48
C PRO A 41 54.09 -22.95 10.70
N GLY A 42 55.14 -22.20 11.07
CA GLY A 42 56.47 -22.76 11.34
C GLY A 42 57.24 -23.10 10.06
N ASN A 43 57.89 -24.27 10.03
CA ASN A 43 58.79 -24.70 8.96
C ASN A 43 58.51 -26.13 8.51
N PHE A 44 57.32 -26.35 7.93
CA PHE A 44 56.92 -27.61 7.29
C PHE A 44 56.90 -27.47 5.76
N PRO A 45 58.07 -27.42 5.08
CA PRO A 45 58.11 -27.44 3.64
C PRO A 45 57.71 -28.81 3.07
N GLY A 46 57.24 -28.87 1.83
CA GLY A 46 56.92 -30.15 1.18
C GLY A 46 55.67 -30.89 1.71
N ALA A 47 54.93 -30.28 2.64
CA ALA A 47 53.76 -30.89 3.29
C ALA A 47 52.58 -31.09 2.33
N ASN A 48 51.72 -32.05 2.66
CA ASN A 48 50.50 -32.34 1.90
C ASN A 48 49.33 -31.52 2.45
N PHE A 49 48.67 -30.70 1.63
CA PHE A 49 47.55 -29.85 2.03
C PHE A 49 46.24 -30.37 1.46
N THR A 50 45.22 -30.49 2.31
CA THR A 50 43.87 -30.92 1.95
C THR A 50 42.89 -29.76 2.14
N LEU A 51 42.13 -29.44 1.10
CA LEU A 51 41.04 -28.46 1.15
C LEU A 51 39.71 -29.19 1.36
N TYR A 52 38.93 -28.74 2.34
CA TYR A 52 37.61 -29.26 2.70
C TYR A 52 36.51 -28.23 2.45
N ARG A 53 35.30 -28.70 2.13
CA ARG A 53 34.07 -27.90 2.10
C ARG A 53 32.90 -28.76 2.55
N GLY A 54 32.13 -28.31 3.55
CA GLY A 54 31.03 -29.09 4.11
C GLY A 54 31.44 -30.49 4.62
N GLY A 55 32.67 -30.62 5.14
CA GLY A 55 33.25 -31.89 5.59
C GLY A 55 33.78 -32.81 4.47
N GLN A 56 33.57 -32.48 3.20
CA GLN A 56 34.07 -33.26 2.07
C GLN A 56 35.41 -32.72 1.57
N VAL A 57 36.31 -33.62 1.14
CA VAL A 57 37.57 -33.25 0.48
C VAL A 57 37.26 -32.70 -0.91
N VAL A 58 37.71 -31.47 -1.19
CA VAL A 58 37.57 -30.80 -2.49
C VAL A 58 38.80 -31.04 -3.36
N GLN A 59 39.99 -30.89 -2.78
CA GLN A 59 41.26 -31.04 -3.49
C GLN A 59 42.39 -31.37 -2.49
N LEU A 60 43.37 -32.14 -2.94
CA LEU A 60 44.64 -32.42 -2.24
C LEU A 60 45.77 -31.87 -3.11
N LEU A 61 46.71 -31.12 -2.53
CA LEU A 61 47.91 -30.62 -3.20
C LEU A 61 49.13 -30.77 -2.29
N GLN A 62 50.26 -31.18 -2.85
CA GLN A 62 51.54 -31.16 -2.13
C GLN A 62 52.24 -29.83 -2.35
N ALA A 63 52.80 -29.23 -1.30
CA ALA A 63 53.64 -28.05 -1.43
C ALA A 63 55.00 -28.41 -2.06
N PRO A 64 55.62 -27.53 -2.87
CA PRO A 64 57.02 -27.65 -3.25
C PRO A 64 57.97 -27.77 -2.04
N THR A 65 59.14 -28.40 -2.22
CA THR A 65 60.12 -28.66 -1.15
C THR A 65 60.75 -27.40 -0.55
N ASP A 66 60.57 -26.24 -1.18
CA ASP A 66 60.97 -24.91 -0.73
C ASP A 66 59.80 -24.08 -0.16
N GLN A 67 58.56 -24.58 -0.25
CA GLN A 67 57.35 -23.84 0.08
C GLN A 67 56.56 -24.47 1.23
N ARG A 68 55.96 -23.60 2.07
CA ARG A 68 55.22 -23.97 3.29
C ARG A 68 53.69 -23.91 3.10
N GLY A 69 53.22 -23.98 1.87
CA GLY A 69 51.82 -23.77 1.51
C GLY A 69 51.55 -24.02 0.03
N VAL A 70 50.27 -24.02 -0.31
CA VAL A 70 49.75 -24.22 -1.67
C VAL A 70 48.68 -23.17 -1.98
N THR A 71 48.42 -22.96 -3.27
CA THR A 71 47.21 -22.25 -3.73
C THR A 71 46.34 -23.24 -4.48
N PHE A 72 45.14 -23.51 -3.96
CA PHE A 72 44.12 -24.30 -4.61
C PHE A 72 43.43 -23.46 -5.67
N ASN A 73 43.31 -24.00 -6.88
CA ASN A 73 42.68 -23.36 -8.04
C ASN A 73 41.38 -24.10 -8.34
N LEU A 74 40.26 -23.59 -7.82
CA LEU A 74 38.95 -24.19 -8.03
C LEU A 74 38.29 -23.56 -9.25
N SER A 75 37.90 -24.37 -10.24
CA SER A 75 37.06 -23.90 -11.34
C SER A 75 35.66 -23.55 -10.82
N GLY A 76 35.21 -22.32 -11.09
CA GLY A 76 33.83 -21.92 -10.88
C GLY A 76 32.88 -22.91 -11.57
N GLY A 77 31.78 -23.27 -10.90
CA GLY A 77 30.87 -24.33 -11.34
C GLY A 77 31.14 -25.75 -10.79
N SER A 78 32.15 -25.97 -9.93
CA SER A 78 32.26 -27.24 -9.18
C SER A 78 31.22 -27.33 -8.03
N SER A 79 29.95 -27.46 -8.42
CA SER A 79 28.76 -27.41 -7.55
C SER A 79 28.44 -28.73 -6.83
N LYS A 80 29.40 -29.66 -6.73
CA LYS A 80 29.20 -30.99 -6.13
C LYS A 80 29.38 -31.05 -4.62
N ALA A 81 30.15 -30.14 -4.04
CA ALA A 81 30.29 -30.05 -2.59
C ALA A 81 29.13 -29.22 -1.99
N PRO A 82 28.55 -29.63 -0.84
CA PRO A 82 27.54 -28.84 -0.14
C PRO A 82 27.96 -27.39 0.09
N GLY A 83 27.00 -26.46 0.02
CA GLY A 83 27.24 -25.06 0.37
C GLY A 83 27.77 -24.93 1.80
N GLY A 84 28.80 -24.10 1.98
CA GLY A 84 29.48 -23.91 3.26
C GLY A 84 30.87 -23.29 3.09
N PRO A 85 31.52 -22.91 4.22
CA PRO A 85 32.88 -22.41 4.24
C PRO A 85 33.89 -23.47 3.77
N PHE A 86 35.05 -22.99 3.33
CA PHE A 86 36.21 -23.82 3.10
C PHE A 86 37.07 -23.88 4.36
N HIS A 87 37.64 -25.06 4.62
CA HIS A 87 38.67 -25.29 5.64
C HIS A 87 39.88 -25.95 4.98
N CYS A 88 41.05 -25.81 5.59
CA CYS A 88 42.28 -26.47 5.15
C CYS A 88 42.90 -27.25 6.31
N GLN A 89 43.60 -28.34 5.98
CA GLN A 89 44.43 -29.12 6.89
C GLN A 89 45.74 -29.44 6.17
N TYR A 90 46.82 -29.68 6.90
CA TYR A 90 48.05 -30.24 6.32
C TYR A 90 48.50 -31.49 7.05
N GLY A 91 49.08 -32.42 6.28
CA GLY A 91 49.73 -33.63 6.75
C GLY A 91 51.24 -33.51 6.59
N VAL A 92 51.96 -33.87 7.66
CA VAL A 92 53.42 -34.04 7.65
C VAL A 92 53.77 -35.48 7.97
N LEU A 93 54.91 -35.93 7.45
CA LEU A 93 55.44 -37.25 7.74
C LEU A 93 56.19 -37.19 9.07
N GLY A 94 55.62 -37.79 10.11
CA GLY A 94 56.26 -37.89 11.42
C GLY A 94 57.42 -38.88 11.44
N GLU A 95 58.19 -38.89 12.54
CA GLU A 95 59.41 -39.70 12.71
C GLU A 95 59.22 -41.20 12.41
N LEU A 96 58.05 -41.74 12.72
CA LEU A 96 57.68 -43.15 12.49
C LEU A 96 57.10 -43.42 11.09
N ASN A 97 57.34 -42.55 10.11
CA ASN A 97 56.76 -42.61 8.76
C ASN A 97 55.21 -42.57 8.74
N GLN A 98 54.59 -42.12 9.85
CA GLN A 98 53.15 -41.95 9.98
C GLN A 98 52.76 -40.52 9.56
N SER A 99 51.74 -40.39 8.72
CA SER A 99 51.18 -39.07 8.38
C SER A 99 50.43 -38.52 9.59
N GLN A 100 50.96 -37.48 10.22
CA GLN A 100 50.29 -36.72 11.26
C GLN A 100 49.61 -35.52 10.61
N LEU A 101 48.33 -35.29 10.94
CA LEU A 101 47.57 -34.14 10.43
C LEU A 101 47.53 -33.02 11.46
N SER A 102 47.52 -31.78 10.95
CA SER A 102 47.23 -30.58 11.72
C SER A 102 45.80 -30.53 12.22
N ASP A 103 45.52 -29.61 13.13
CA ASP A 103 44.15 -29.11 13.31
C ASP A 103 43.62 -28.48 12.00
N LEU A 104 42.30 -28.36 11.90
CA LEU A 104 41.63 -27.66 10.79
C LEU A 104 41.83 -26.14 10.91
N SER A 105 41.96 -25.46 9.77
CA SER A 105 41.98 -24.00 9.73
C SER A 105 40.65 -23.39 10.17
N GLU A 106 40.72 -22.12 10.56
CA GLU A 106 39.57 -21.21 10.55
C GLU A 106 38.79 -21.29 9.21
N PRO A 107 37.47 -21.05 9.20
CA PRO A 107 36.68 -21.06 7.97
C PRO A 107 36.97 -19.85 7.08
N VAL A 108 37.08 -20.05 5.77
CA VAL A 108 36.99 -18.95 4.78
C VAL A 108 35.70 -19.06 3.96
N ASN A 109 34.95 -17.96 3.90
CA ASN A 109 33.74 -17.83 3.11
C ASN A 109 34.06 -17.17 1.76
N VAL A 110 33.46 -17.67 0.68
CA VAL A 110 33.49 -17.03 -0.63
C VAL A 110 32.16 -16.32 -0.83
N SER A 111 32.21 -14.99 -0.93
CA SER A 111 31.08 -14.14 -1.29
C SER A 111 31.35 -13.47 -2.63
N PHE A 112 30.29 -13.28 -3.41
CA PHE A 112 30.32 -12.57 -4.68
C PHE A 112 29.72 -11.16 -4.49
N PRO A 113 30.23 -10.13 -5.18
CA PRO A 113 29.65 -8.79 -5.13
C PRO A 113 28.19 -8.82 -5.64
N VAL A 114 27.25 -8.42 -4.80
CA VAL A 114 25.84 -8.31 -5.21
C VAL A 114 25.72 -7.24 -6.31
N PRO A 115 25.07 -7.53 -7.45
CA PRO A 115 24.96 -6.55 -8.52
C PRO A 115 24.20 -5.29 -8.07
N THR A 116 24.90 -4.16 -7.98
CA THR A 116 24.39 -2.90 -7.42
C THR A 116 23.21 -2.32 -8.20
N TRP A 117 23.08 -2.66 -9.48
CA TRP A 117 21.92 -2.28 -10.31
C TRP A 117 20.58 -2.81 -9.76
N ILE A 118 20.57 -3.89 -8.97
CA ILE A 118 19.36 -4.41 -8.32
C ILE A 118 18.83 -3.41 -7.27
N LEU A 119 19.73 -2.72 -6.55
CA LEU A 119 19.34 -1.64 -5.63
C LEU A 119 18.82 -0.43 -6.40
N VAL A 120 19.49 -0.03 -7.49
CA VAL A 120 19.05 1.08 -8.34
C VAL A 120 17.65 0.80 -8.93
N LEU A 121 17.42 -0.42 -9.42
CA LEU A 121 16.14 -0.84 -10.00
C LEU A 121 15.03 -0.87 -8.93
N SER A 122 15.30 -1.39 -7.74
CA SER A 122 14.30 -1.44 -6.66
C SER A 122 13.95 -0.05 -6.11
N LEU A 123 14.94 0.84 -5.94
CA LEU A 123 14.71 2.24 -5.59
C LEU A 123 13.93 2.99 -6.68
N SER A 124 14.27 2.76 -7.96
CA SER A 124 13.55 3.36 -9.10
C SER A 124 12.09 2.90 -9.15
N LEU A 125 11.83 1.61 -8.92
CA LEU A 125 10.47 1.06 -8.89
C LEU A 125 9.67 1.60 -7.70
N ALA A 126 10.27 1.67 -6.52
CA ALA A 126 9.64 2.28 -5.34
C ALA A 126 9.31 3.76 -5.59
N GLY A 127 10.24 4.53 -6.18
CA GLY A 127 10.02 5.92 -6.56
C GLY A 127 8.86 6.09 -7.54
N ALA A 128 8.79 5.25 -8.57
CA ALA A 128 7.67 5.24 -9.52
C ALA A 128 6.32 4.94 -8.84
N LEU A 129 6.28 3.98 -7.91
CA LEU A 129 5.08 3.66 -7.12
C LEU A 129 4.65 4.84 -6.23
N PHE A 130 5.58 5.53 -5.57
CA PHE A 130 5.27 6.73 -4.78
C PHE A 130 4.77 7.89 -5.64
N LEU A 131 5.35 8.11 -6.82
CA LEU A 131 4.88 9.11 -7.78
C LEU A 131 3.46 8.80 -8.28
N LEU A 132 3.18 7.53 -8.63
CA LEU A 132 1.83 7.09 -9.03
C LEU A 132 0.81 7.25 -7.90
N ALA A 133 1.16 6.87 -6.67
CA ALA A 133 0.30 7.07 -5.50
C ALA A 133 0.01 8.56 -5.24
N GLY A 134 1.02 9.43 -5.37
CA GLY A 134 0.87 10.88 -5.27
C GLY A 134 -0.05 11.45 -6.35
N LEU A 135 0.12 11.05 -7.62
CA LEU A 135 -0.74 11.45 -8.73
C LEU A 135 -2.20 11.00 -8.53
N VAL A 136 -2.42 9.77 -8.06
CA VAL A 136 -3.77 9.27 -7.72
C VAL A 136 -4.38 10.08 -6.58
N ALA A 137 -3.62 10.38 -5.52
CA ALA A 137 -4.10 11.21 -4.41
C ALA A 137 -4.51 12.62 -4.88
N VAL A 138 -3.67 13.27 -5.70
CA VAL A 138 -3.99 14.58 -6.32
C VAL A 138 -5.24 14.49 -7.19
N ALA A 139 -5.37 13.47 -8.04
CA ALA A 139 -6.55 13.27 -8.89
C ALA A 139 -7.84 13.08 -8.07
N LEU A 140 -7.77 12.33 -6.96
CA LEU A 140 -8.89 12.15 -6.02
C LEU A 140 -9.26 13.46 -5.31
N VAL A 141 -8.29 14.26 -4.90
CA VAL A 141 -8.52 15.60 -4.31
C VAL A 141 -9.17 16.54 -5.33
N VAL A 142 -8.63 16.63 -6.55
CA VAL A 142 -9.20 17.45 -7.63
C VAL A 142 -10.63 17.01 -7.96
N ARG A 143 -10.90 15.70 -8.04
CA ARG A 143 -12.25 15.15 -8.23
C ARG A 143 -13.19 15.55 -7.08
N LYS A 144 -12.74 15.44 -5.82
CA LYS A 144 -13.51 15.83 -4.62
C LYS A 144 -13.81 17.33 -4.59
N VAL A 145 -12.85 18.18 -4.96
CA VAL A 145 -13.03 19.64 -5.08
C VAL A 145 -14.00 19.98 -6.21
N LYS A 146 -13.85 19.36 -7.40
CA LYS A 146 -14.76 19.58 -8.54
C LYS A 146 -16.21 19.18 -8.20
N LEU A 147 -16.41 18.06 -7.50
CA LEU A 147 -17.73 17.65 -7.01
C LEU A 147 -18.32 18.67 -6.00
N ARG A 148 -17.52 19.15 -5.03
CA ARG A 148 -17.97 20.18 -4.07
C ARG A 148 -18.30 21.51 -4.76
N ASN A 149 -17.53 21.92 -5.76
CA ASN A 149 -17.79 23.15 -6.51
C ASN A 149 -19.05 23.03 -7.38
N LEU A 150 -19.28 21.87 -8.02
CA LEU A 150 -20.52 21.59 -8.77
C LEU A 150 -21.75 21.55 -7.85
N GLN A 151 -21.59 21.06 -6.61
CA GLN A 151 -22.66 21.08 -5.63
C GLN A 151 -22.98 22.51 -5.17
N LYS A 152 -21.96 23.28 -4.75
CA LYS A 152 -22.13 24.73 -4.44
C LYS A 152 -22.76 25.52 -5.59
N LYS A 153 -22.45 25.18 -6.85
CA LYS A 153 -23.08 25.81 -8.02
C LYS A 153 -24.58 25.50 -8.09
N ARG A 154 -24.97 24.22 -7.94
CA ARG A 154 -26.38 23.80 -7.89
C ARG A 154 -27.13 24.41 -6.71
N ASP A 155 -26.51 24.49 -5.54
CA ASP A 155 -27.12 25.08 -4.34
C ASP A 155 -27.40 26.58 -4.58
N ARG A 156 -26.43 27.33 -5.15
CA ARG A 156 -26.61 28.73 -5.54
C ARG A 156 -27.65 28.92 -6.65
N GLU A 157 -27.68 28.03 -7.64
CA GLU A 157 -28.68 28.07 -8.73
C GLU A 157 -30.10 27.80 -8.21
N SER A 158 -30.25 26.93 -7.21
CA SER A 158 -31.54 26.60 -6.59
C SER A 158 -32.11 27.75 -5.74
N CYS A 159 -31.24 28.59 -5.17
CA CYS A 159 -31.65 29.70 -4.29
C CYS A 159 -32.35 30.85 -5.02
N TRP A 160 -32.23 30.97 -6.35
CA TRP A 160 -32.86 32.05 -7.14
C TRP A 160 -34.38 31.94 -7.26
N ALA A 161 -35.01 30.85 -6.79
CA ALA A 161 -36.46 30.79 -6.66
C ALA A 161 -37.00 31.71 -5.54
N GLN A 162 -36.14 32.14 -4.60
CA GLN A 162 -36.50 33.08 -3.54
C GLN A 162 -36.33 34.53 -4.05
N ILE A 163 -37.27 34.96 -4.90
CA ILE A 163 -37.47 36.38 -5.16
C ILE A 163 -38.01 37.00 -3.87
N ASN A 164 -37.24 37.90 -3.25
CA ASN A 164 -37.76 38.78 -2.20
C ASN A 164 -38.77 39.74 -2.84
N PHE A 165 -40.04 39.33 -2.87
CA PHE A 165 -41.13 40.26 -3.05
C PHE A 165 -41.23 41.11 -1.78
N ASP A 166 -41.10 42.43 -1.90
CA ASP A 166 -41.52 43.33 -0.84
C ASP A 166 -42.98 43.02 -0.51
N SER A 167 -43.29 42.85 0.77
CA SER A 167 -44.56 42.29 1.27
C SER A 167 -45.78 43.21 1.08
N THR A 168 -45.66 44.19 0.18
CA THR A 168 -46.60 45.29 -0.05
C THR A 168 -47.35 45.14 -1.38
N ASP A 169 -46.91 44.25 -2.29
CA ASP A 169 -47.47 44.09 -3.65
C ASP A 169 -48.18 42.74 -3.89
N MET A 170 -48.57 42.06 -2.80
CA MET A 170 -49.24 40.73 -2.81
C MET A 170 -50.75 40.82 -2.52
N SER A 171 -51.34 42.01 -2.57
CA SER A 171 -52.80 42.17 -2.47
C SER A 171 -53.45 41.81 -3.81
N PHE A 172 -53.80 40.54 -3.97
CA PHE A 172 -54.66 40.10 -5.08
C PHE A 172 -56.01 40.82 -5.01
N ASP A 173 -56.28 41.67 -6.00
CA ASP A 173 -57.56 42.36 -6.13
C ASP A 173 -58.64 41.36 -6.56
N ASN A 174 -59.36 40.82 -5.57
CA ASN A 174 -60.41 39.83 -5.76
C ASN A 174 -61.77 40.46 -6.14
N SER A 175 -61.79 41.72 -6.61
CA SER A 175 -63.02 42.44 -6.98
C SER A 175 -63.76 41.86 -8.18
N LEU A 176 -63.09 41.10 -9.06
CA LEU A 176 -63.69 40.50 -10.27
C LEU A 176 -64.71 39.36 -10.04
N PHE A 177 -64.95 38.94 -8.79
CA PHE A 177 -66.03 38.00 -8.43
C PHE A 177 -67.08 38.57 -7.48
N THR A 178 -67.06 39.89 -7.23
CA THR A 178 -68.18 40.56 -6.58
C THR A 178 -69.36 40.66 -7.55
N VAL A 179 -70.20 39.63 -7.57
CA VAL A 179 -71.54 39.73 -8.16
C VAL A 179 -72.22 40.89 -7.45
N SER A 180 -72.41 42.00 -8.18
CA SER A 180 -73.30 43.05 -7.74
C SER A 180 -74.68 42.42 -7.58
N ALA A 181 -75.06 42.15 -6.34
CA ALA A 181 -76.45 42.06 -5.94
C ALA A 181 -77.03 43.45 -6.19
N LYS A 182 -77.41 43.70 -7.45
CA LYS A 182 -78.14 44.88 -7.87
C LYS A 182 -79.48 44.79 -7.16
N THR A 183 -79.55 45.43 -5.99
CA THR A 183 -80.78 45.85 -5.36
C THR A 183 -81.56 46.58 -6.43
N MET A 184 -82.57 45.91 -6.98
CA MET A 184 -83.57 46.55 -7.82
C MET A 184 -84.21 47.64 -6.94
N PRO A 185 -84.20 48.91 -7.34
CA PRO A 185 -85.24 49.81 -6.88
C PRO A 185 -86.51 49.31 -7.57
N GLU A 186 -87.35 48.56 -6.85
CA GLU A 186 -88.70 48.30 -7.33
C GLU A 186 -89.54 49.51 -6.93
N GLU A 187 -89.93 50.27 -7.94
CA GLU A 187 -90.67 51.52 -7.81
C GLU A 187 -92.09 51.31 -7.25
N ASP A 188 -92.52 52.32 -6.51
CA ASP A 188 -93.89 52.76 -6.23
C ASP A 188 -94.87 52.43 -7.39
N PRO A 189 -96.13 52.00 -7.11
CA PRO A 189 -97.18 53.03 -7.03
C PRO A 189 -98.38 52.68 -6.10
N ALA A 190 -98.74 53.60 -5.20
CA ALA A 190 -100.04 53.53 -4.51
C ALA A 190 -100.70 54.89 -4.21
N THR A 191 -100.96 55.72 -5.23
CA THR A 191 -102.13 56.64 -5.20
C THR A 191 -102.58 57.07 -6.61
N LEU A 192 -103.89 56.87 -6.88
CA LEU A 192 -104.71 57.37 -8.01
C LEU A 192 -104.49 56.81 -9.45
N ASP A 193 -105.47 55.97 -9.81
CA ASP A 193 -106.27 55.98 -11.06
C ASP A 193 -105.91 55.15 -12.34
N ASP A 194 -106.98 54.47 -12.79
CA ASP A 194 -107.33 53.84 -14.08
C ASP A 194 -106.86 52.45 -14.59
N HIS A 195 -107.84 51.52 -14.55
CA HIS A 195 -108.24 50.51 -15.57
C HIS A 195 -107.63 49.07 -15.64
N SER A 196 -108.55 48.10 -15.78
CA SER A 196 -108.47 46.63 -15.94
C SER A 196 -107.36 46.00 -16.82
N GLY A 197 -106.91 44.73 -16.69
CA GLY A 197 -107.25 43.62 -15.79
C GLY A 197 -107.13 42.20 -16.45
N THR A 198 -106.56 41.19 -15.73
CA THR A 198 -106.73 39.71 -15.91
C THR A 198 -105.72 38.83 -16.73
N THR A 199 -104.71 38.28 -16.03
CA THR A 199 -104.33 36.82 -15.88
C THR A 199 -103.83 35.92 -17.04
N ALA A 200 -102.61 35.34 -16.91
CA ALA A 200 -102.29 33.87 -16.81
C ALA A 200 -100.81 33.46 -17.15
N THR A 201 -100.24 32.47 -16.43
CA THR A 201 -98.86 31.90 -16.58
C THR A 201 -98.90 30.36 -16.69
N PRO A 202 -97.83 29.66 -17.15
CA PRO A 202 -97.32 28.51 -16.36
C PRO A 202 -95.79 28.22 -16.44
N SER A 203 -95.34 27.17 -15.75
CA SER A 203 -93.94 26.69 -15.60
C SER A 203 -93.82 25.18 -16.00
N ASN A 204 -92.72 24.41 -15.86
CA ASN A 204 -91.54 24.52 -14.98
C ASN A 204 -90.28 23.73 -15.46
N SER A 205 -89.18 23.99 -14.76
CA SER A 205 -87.80 23.48 -14.76
C SER A 205 -87.55 21.97 -14.47
N ARG A 206 -86.32 21.49 -14.74
CA ARG A 206 -85.71 20.31 -14.08
C ARG A 206 -84.16 20.40 -14.02
N THR A 207 -83.57 19.85 -12.96
CA THR A 207 -82.20 20.15 -12.45
C THR A 207 -81.14 19.03 -12.63
N ARG A 208 -79.85 19.39 -12.58
CA ARG A 208 -78.68 18.46 -12.52
C ARG A 208 -77.85 18.68 -11.24
N LYS A 209 -77.37 17.59 -10.62
CA LYS A 209 -76.82 17.55 -9.24
C LYS A 209 -75.29 17.82 -9.14
N ARG A 210 -74.85 18.29 -7.96
CA ARG A 210 -73.45 18.47 -7.52
C ARG A 210 -73.05 17.38 -6.50
N PRO A 211 -71.78 16.90 -6.44
CA PRO A 211 -71.32 15.98 -5.40
C PRO A 211 -70.87 16.70 -4.11
N THR A 212 -70.95 16.00 -2.99
CA THR A 212 -70.67 16.49 -1.62
C THR A 212 -69.26 16.09 -1.16
N SER A 213 -68.56 16.99 -0.47
CA SER A 213 -67.29 16.69 0.21
C SER A 213 -67.53 16.34 1.69
N THR A 214 -66.92 15.26 2.16
CA THR A 214 -66.94 14.86 3.58
C THR A 214 -65.61 15.22 4.24
N SER A 215 -65.65 15.71 5.48
CA SER A 215 -64.47 16.19 6.22
C SER A 215 -64.26 15.39 7.51
N SER A 216 -63.03 14.90 7.76
CA SER A 216 -62.62 14.42 9.09
C SER A 216 -61.10 14.27 9.25
N SER A 217 -60.61 14.75 10.40
CA SER A 217 -59.27 14.58 11.01
C SER A 217 -58.12 15.50 10.53
N PRO A 218 -57.44 16.21 11.46
CA PRO A 218 -56.23 16.99 11.18
C PRO A 218 -54.96 16.22 11.57
N GLU A 219 -54.31 15.59 10.59
CA GLU A 219 -52.87 15.26 10.71
C GLU A 219 -52.06 16.31 9.96
N THR A 220 -51.10 16.94 10.65
CA THR A 220 -50.22 17.96 10.09
C THR A 220 -49.23 17.33 9.10
N PRO A 221 -49.30 17.66 7.79
CA PRO A 221 -48.31 17.17 6.84
C PRO A 221 -47.02 17.99 7.00
N GLU A 222 -45.99 17.41 7.62
CA GLU A 222 -44.65 18.02 7.72
C GLU A 222 -43.89 18.02 6.38
N PHE A 223 -44.49 18.61 5.34
CA PHE A 223 -43.83 18.86 4.06
C PHE A 223 -43.27 20.29 4.01
N SER A 224 -42.20 20.53 4.79
CA SER A 224 -41.45 21.79 4.69
C SER A 224 -40.65 21.83 3.38
N THR A 225 -41.19 22.53 2.39
CA THR A 225 -40.57 22.66 1.05
C THR A 225 -39.45 23.70 1.00
N PHE A 226 -39.19 24.40 2.11
CA PHE A 226 -38.23 25.51 2.19
C PHE A 226 -37.07 25.16 3.11
N ARG A 227 -35.88 24.94 2.54
CA ARG A 227 -34.63 24.98 3.30
C ARG A 227 -34.32 26.44 3.60
N ALA A 228 -34.23 26.81 4.87
CA ALA A 228 -33.69 28.10 5.25
C ALA A 228 -32.22 28.19 4.80
N CYS A 229 -31.90 29.19 3.98
CA CYS A 229 -30.53 29.57 3.67
C CYS A 229 -30.03 30.56 4.74
N GLN A 230 -28.97 30.19 5.45
CA GLN A 230 -28.13 31.08 6.27
C GLN A 230 -26.77 31.28 5.58
#